data_AF-A0AAD8IIZ8-F1
#
_entry.id   AF-A0AAD8IIZ8-F1
#
_cell.length_a   1.000
_cell.length_b   1.000
_cell.length_c   1.000
_cell.angle_alpha   90.00
_cell.angle_beta   90.00
_cell.angle_gamma   90.00
#
_symmetry.space_group_name_H-M   'P 1'
#
loop_
_entity.id
_entity.type
_entity.pdbx_description
1 polymer ?
#
loop_
_entity_poly.entity_id
_entity_poly.type
_entity_poly.pdbx_seq_one_letter_code
_entity_poly.pdbx_strand_id
1 'polypeptide(L)'
;MLNSVANEAPWIATVGASTLDRRFPAIVRLSNGKFMYGESMYPGNNSSSAEEELELVYHAGSQYGGDYCLKNSLLRAKVRGKMVVCDRGINGRAEKGQVVMESGGAAMILANTEINYEEDSVDVHVLPATLIGFTESLQLKKYISSTKKPRAQIIFGGTSIGKSRAPVVAQFSSRGRSFMDPSILKPDMIAPGVNIIAAWPQNLSPTGIPEDPRRVNFTVISGTSMACPHVSGLTALIHSAHPKWTHAAIKSALMTTAYIIDHSGRQIMDGDQPAGLFAIGAGHVNPVRAMSPGLIYDISPNDYVTHLCTQKYKRSDIFMITHKNVSCHDIMQKNKDFSLNYPSISVVFRPRMRSKMIKRRLTNVGIPNSTYSVEVKPPEGIKVRVRPQRLIFRHINQSLSYRVWLISRNRTASQRLSYSHGYLKS
;
A
#
# COMPACT_ATOMS: atom_id res chain seq x y z
N MET A 1 10.92 2.63 -1.37
CA MET A 1 12.08 1.86 -0.87
C MET A 1 11.77 0.37 -1.00
N LEU A 2 12.61 -0.43 -1.65
CA LEU A 2 12.43 -1.90 -1.72
C LEU A 2 12.81 -2.53 -0.37
N ASN A 3 12.18 -3.66 -0.02
CA ASN A 3 12.39 -4.43 1.22
C ASN A 3 12.02 -3.67 2.51
N SER A 4 10.93 -2.91 2.50
CA SER A 4 10.41 -2.22 3.70
C SER A 4 9.17 -2.91 4.30
N VAL A 5 8.73 -4.03 3.72
CA VAL A 5 7.56 -4.76 4.17
C VAL A 5 7.82 -5.47 5.49
N ALA A 6 6.81 -5.48 6.35
CA ALA A 6 6.80 -6.25 7.59
C ALA A 6 5.64 -7.25 7.56
N ASN A 7 5.45 -8.03 8.63
CA ASN A 7 4.42 -9.07 8.71
C ASN A 7 4.54 -10.09 7.57
N GLU A 8 5.77 -10.54 7.32
CA GLU A 8 6.14 -11.30 6.12
C GLU A 8 5.79 -12.79 6.18
N ALA A 9 5.27 -13.27 7.31
CA ALA A 9 5.02 -14.69 7.51
C ALA A 9 4.05 -15.25 6.45
N PRO A 10 4.28 -16.46 5.91
CA PRO A 10 3.44 -17.01 4.83
C PRO A 10 1.98 -17.22 5.24
N TRP A 11 1.73 -17.50 6.52
CA TRP A 11 0.37 -17.67 7.06
C TRP A 11 -0.38 -16.36 7.31
N ILE A 12 0.27 -15.19 7.21
CA ILE A 12 -0.36 -13.87 7.33
C ILE A 12 -0.75 -13.36 5.94
N ALA A 13 -1.96 -12.83 5.77
CA ALA A 13 -2.35 -12.04 4.60
C ALA A 13 -1.80 -10.61 4.74
N THR A 14 -0.71 -10.29 4.04
CA THR A 14 -0.06 -8.98 4.13
C THR A 14 -0.65 -8.03 3.10
N VAL A 15 -1.22 -6.92 3.56
CA VAL A 15 -2.01 -6.00 2.73
C VAL A 15 -1.25 -4.68 2.56
N GLY A 16 -0.97 -4.30 1.32
CA GLY A 16 -0.51 -2.95 0.98
C GLY A 16 -1.67 -1.96 0.83
N ALA A 17 -1.36 -0.66 0.86
CA ALA A 17 -2.36 0.40 0.77
C ALA A 17 -2.42 1.00 -0.64
N SER A 18 -3.63 1.37 -1.04
CA SER A 18 -3.90 2.04 -2.31
C SER A 18 -4.98 3.11 -2.17
N THR A 19 -5.02 4.00 -3.16
CA THR A 19 -5.97 5.12 -3.22
C THR A 19 -7.35 4.69 -3.68
N LEU A 20 -8.34 5.53 -3.34
CA LEU A 20 -9.67 5.54 -3.93
C LEU A 20 -9.75 6.61 -5.04
N ASP A 21 -10.82 6.59 -5.82
CA ASP A 21 -11.17 7.64 -6.78
C ASP A 21 -11.75 8.89 -6.12
N ARG A 22 -11.97 8.84 -4.79
CA ARG A 22 -12.36 9.97 -3.94
C ARG A 22 -11.14 10.80 -3.52
N ARG A 23 -11.19 12.10 -3.79
CA ARG A 23 -10.22 13.13 -3.38
C ARG A 23 -10.88 14.28 -2.63
N PHE A 24 -10.06 15.11 -1.99
CA PHE A 24 -10.51 16.31 -1.26
C PHE A 24 -9.81 17.58 -1.77
N PRO A 25 -10.11 18.08 -2.98
CA PRO A 25 -9.35 19.17 -3.59
C PRO A 25 -9.33 20.45 -2.74
N ALA A 26 -8.15 21.05 -2.59
CA ALA A 26 -7.92 22.34 -1.96
C ALA A 26 -6.82 23.09 -2.73
N ILE A 27 -7.27 23.87 -3.73
CA ILE A 27 -6.40 24.47 -4.74
C ILE A 27 -5.77 25.76 -4.20
N VAL A 28 -4.46 25.90 -4.33
CA VAL A 28 -3.75 27.15 -4.01
C VAL A 28 -3.74 28.04 -5.24
N ARG A 29 -4.45 29.17 -5.19
CA ARG A 29 -4.40 30.22 -6.22
C ARG A 29 -3.40 31.28 -5.80
N LEU A 30 -2.30 31.38 -6.54
CA LEU A 30 -1.27 32.41 -6.35
C LEU A 30 -1.71 33.73 -7.01
N SER A 31 -1.32 34.88 -6.46
CA SER A 31 -1.69 36.18 -7.04
C SER A 31 -1.10 36.45 -8.43
N ASN A 32 -0.12 35.67 -8.86
CA ASN A 32 0.39 35.70 -10.24
C ASN A 32 -0.49 34.91 -11.23
N GLY A 33 -1.68 34.45 -10.81
CA GLY A 33 -2.65 33.73 -11.63
C GLY A 33 -2.41 32.23 -11.74
N LYS A 34 -1.32 31.68 -11.17
CA LYS A 34 -1.06 30.24 -11.19
C LYS A 34 -1.90 29.50 -10.14
N PHE A 35 -2.31 28.29 -10.50
CA PHE A 35 -3.02 27.37 -9.63
C PHE A 35 -2.13 26.17 -9.32
N MET A 36 -2.13 25.73 -8.06
CA MET A 36 -1.46 24.51 -7.62
C MET A 36 -2.49 23.61 -6.96
N TYR A 37 -2.49 22.34 -7.36
CA TYR A 37 -3.37 21.36 -6.76
C TYR A 37 -2.88 21.02 -5.35
N GLY A 38 -3.83 20.84 -4.44
CA GLY A 38 -3.59 20.35 -3.10
C GLY A 38 -4.83 19.63 -2.59
N GLU A 39 -4.74 19.04 -1.41
CA GLU A 39 -5.87 18.38 -0.76
C GLU A 39 -6.02 18.79 0.70
N SER A 40 -7.27 18.82 1.18
CA SER A 40 -7.59 19.22 2.54
C SER A 40 -8.88 18.62 3.07
N MET A 41 -8.90 18.36 4.38
CA MET A 41 -10.10 17.98 5.13
C MET A 41 -10.77 19.17 5.82
N TYR A 42 -10.31 20.39 5.54
CA TYR A 42 -10.95 21.59 6.05
C TYR A 42 -12.30 21.80 5.34
N PRO A 43 -13.42 21.93 6.08
CA PRO A 43 -14.77 21.92 5.50
C PRO A 43 -15.16 23.19 4.73
N GLY A 44 -14.31 24.22 4.70
CA GLY A 44 -14.52 25.46 3.93
C GLY A 44 -15.56 26.43 4.51
N ASN A 45 -16.59 25.94 5.21
CA ASN A 45 -17.81 26.70 5.48
C ASN A 45 -17.81 27.63 6.72
N ASN A 46 -16.70 27.73 7.48
CA ASN A 46 -16.73 28.32 8.84
C ASN A 46 -15.78 29.51 9.08
N SER A 47 -15.17 30.14 8.06
CA SER A 47 -14.37 31.36 8.29
C SER A 47 -14.26 32.25 7.07
N SER A 48 -14.47 33.56 7.26
CA SER A 48 -14.16 34.61 6.29
C SER A 48 -12.71 34.53 5.80
N SER A 49 -11.79 34.04 6.63
CA SER A 49 -10.37 33.88 6.30
C SER A 49 -10.06 32.71 5.35
N ALA A 50 -10.98 31.76 5.16
CA ALA A 50 -10.76 30.61 4.27
C ALA A 50 -10.78 31.02 2.79
N GLU A 51 -11.43 32.15 2.47
CA GLU A 51 -11.53 32.70 1.12
C GLU A 51 -10.73 34.00 0.94
N GLU A 52 -9.98 34.45 1.95
CA GLU A 52 -9.16 35.65 1.83
C GLU A 52 -7.81 35.35 1.15
N GLU A 53 -7.36 36.29 0.33
CA GLU A 53 -6.01 36.26 -0.22
C GLU A 53 -5.01 36.72 0.86
N LEU A 54 -4.21 35.80 1.37
CA LEU A 54 -3.28 36.03 2.48
C LEU A 54 -1.85 36.18 1.97
N GLU A 55 -1.04 36.96 2.68
CA GLU A 55 0.41 36.97 2.47
C GLU A 55 1.01 35.61 2.87
N LEU A 56 1.86 35.06 2.01
CA LEU A 56 2.59 33.82 2.26
C LEU A 56 3.88 34.11 3.01
N VAL A 57 4.20 33.26 3.99
CA VAL A 57 5.51 33.31 4.66
C VAL A 57 6.09 31.91 4.73
N TYR A 58 7.37 31.81 4.36
CA TYR A 58 8.20 30.63 4.52
C TYR A 58 9.47 31.05 5.28
N HIS A 59 10.11 30.14 6.03
CA HIS A 59 11.24 30.48 6.92
C HIS A 59 10.89 31.60 7.94
N ALA A 60 9.69 31.56 8.52
CA ALA A 60 9.19 32.64 9.40
C ALA A 60 9.79 32.65 10.82
N GLY A 61 10.84 31.86 11.07
CA GLY A 61 11.47 31.70 12.39
C GLY A 61 12.75 32.53 12.59
N SER A 62 13.20 32.61 13.84
CA SER A 62 14.55 33.10 14.22
C SER A 62 15.54 31.97 14.52
N GLN A 63 15.07 30.72 14.56
CA GLN A 63 15.81 29.54 15.01
C GLN A 63 15.68 28.37 14.02
N TYR A 64 16.49 27.33 14.25
CA TYR A 64 16.38 26.04 13.56
C TYR A 64 14.95 25.48 13.66
N GLY A 65 14.41 24.98 12.54
CA GLY A 65 13.11 24.33 12.51
C GLY A 65 11.91 25.21 12.13
N GLY A 66 12.12 26.48 11.80
CA GLY A 66 11.05 27.37 11.30
C GLY A 66 10.36 26.83 10.05
N ASP A 67 11.11 26.14 9.17
CA ASP A 67 10.58 25.56 7.93
C ASP A 67 9.67 24.38 8.21
N TYR A 68 9.92 23.66 9.30
CA TYR A 68 9.09 22.56 9.74
C TYR A 68 7.98 23.01 10.71
N CYS A 69 7.88 24.31 11.00
CA CYS A 69 6.91 24.83 11.98
C CYS A 69 6.95 24.07 13.31
N LEU A 70 8.18 23.84 13.83
CA LEU A 70 8.36 23.21 15.13
C LEU A 70 7.84 24.11 16.24
N LYS A 71 7.44 23.51 17.37
CA LYS A 71 7.01 24.26 18.55
C LYS A 71 8.05 25.33 18.94
N ASN A 72 7.57 26.55 19.21
CA ASN A 72 8.40 27.73 19.54
C ASN A 72 9.37 28.23 18.44
N SER A 73 9.30 27.71 17.20
CA SER A 73 10.22 28.12 16.13
C SER A 73 9.74 29.34 15.33
N LEU A 74 8.43 29.65 15.35
CA LEU A 74 7.83 30.72 14.54
C LEU A 74 7.83 32.06 15.29
N LEU A 75 8.23 33.14 14.60
CA LEU A 75 8.15 34.50 15.14
C LEU A 75 6.75 35.06 14.93
N ARG A 76 6.00 35.29 16.02
CA ARG A 76 4.64 35.85 16.00
C ARG A 76 4.50 37.10 15.12
N ALA A 77 5.47 38.02 15.18
CA ALA A 77 5.46 39.24 14.36
C ALA A 77 5.55 38.97 12.84
N LYS A 78 6.15 37.85 12.43
CA LYS A 78 6.27 37.47 11.02
C LYS A 78 5.08 36.66 10.51
N VAL A 79 4.37 35.93 11.37
CA VAL A 79 3.30 34.99 10.95
C VAL A 79 1.87 35.46 11.23
N ARG A 80 1.68 36.42 12.14
CA ARG A 80 0.33 36.86 12.56
C ARG A 80 -0.51 37.30 11.35
N GLY A 81 -1.65 36.66 11.14
CA GLY A 81 -2.60 36.96 10.06
C GLY A 81 -2.17 36.48 8.66
N LYS A 82 -1.12 35.65 8.57
CA LYS A 82 -0.54 35.20 7.29
C LYS A 82 -0.73 33.71 7.05
N MET A 83 -0.51 33.28 5.81
CA MET A 83 -0.49 31.87 5.40
C MET A 83 0.94 31.33 5.51
N VAL A 84 1.17 30.40 6.43
CA VAL A 84 2.51 29.86 6.70
C VAL A 84 2.75 28.60 5.88
N VAL A 85 3.88 28.54 5.19
CA VAL A 85 4.32 27.32 4.48
C VAL A 85 5.19 26.50 5.42
N CYS A 86 4.80 25.25 5.67
CA CYS A 86 5.51 24.32 6.52
C CYS A 86 5.93 23.08 5.71
N ASP A 87 7.20 22.73 5.73
CA ASP A 87 7.71 21.50 5.15
C ASP A 87 7.28 20.28 5.97
N ARG A 88 6.90 19.22 5.26
CA ARG A 88 6.54 17.94 5.85
C ARG A 88 7.79 17.22 6.37
N GLY A 89 7.66 16.62 7.56
CA GLY A 89 8.74 15.88 8.22
C GLY A 89 9.02 16.39 9.63
N ILE A 90 9.95 15.71 10.31
CA ILE A 90 10.42 15.95 11.68
C ILE A 90 9.35 15.77 12.77
N ASN A 91 8.25 16.53 12.74
CA ASN A 91 7.13 16.47 13.69
C ASN A 91 5.79 16.14 13.01
N GLY A 92 4.73 16.02 13.81
CA GLY A 92 3.41 15.62 13.33
C GLY A 92 2.82 16.62 12.34
N ARG A 93 2.13 16.14 11.29
CA ARG A 93 1.54 17.00 10.26
C ARG A 93 0.46 17.92 10.83
N ALA A 94 -0.47 17.37 11.61
CA ALA A 94 -1.49 18.14 12.30
C ALA A 94 -0.88 19.11 13.34
N GLU A 95 0.23 18.73 13.98
CA GLU A 95 0.93 19.52 15.01
C GLU A 95 1.49 20.81 14.41
N LYS A 96 2.02 20.77 13.18
CA LYS A 96 2.45 21.98 12.45
C LYS A 96 1.31 22.98 12.33
N GLY A 97 0.10 22.49 12.04
CA GLY A 97 -1.11 23.31 12.03
C GLY A 97 -1.36 23.95 13.38
N GLN A 98 -1.31 23.18 14.46
CA GLN A 98 -1.47 23.70 15.83
C GLN A 98 -0.46 24.82 16.13
N VAL A 99 0.82 24.62 15.82
CA VAL A 99 1.88 25.63 16.05
C VAL A 99 1.64 26.91 15.25
N VAL A 100 1.20 26.78 13.99
CA VAL A 100 0.85 27.95 13.15
C VAL A 100 -0.30 28.72 13.76
N MET A 101 -1.37 28.05 14.21
CA MET A 101 -2.52 28.67 14.86
C MET A 101 -2.11 29.41 16.14
N GLU A 102 -1.36 28.76 17.03
CA GLU A 102 -0.89 29.35 18.30
C GLU A 102 0.01 30.56 18.08
N SER A 103 0.79 30.56 17.00
CA SER A 103 1.64 31.69 16.61
C SER A 103 0.86 32.82 15.94
N GLY A 104 -0.45 32.65 15.72
CA GLY A 104 -1.36 33.64 15.15
C GLY A 104 -1.46 33.60 13.62
N GLY A 105 -0.95 32.56 12.97
CA GLY A 105 -1.13 32.34 11.53
C GLY A 105 -2.59 32.10 11.17
N ALA A 106 -3.00 32.57 9.99
CA ALA A 106 -4.38 32.49 9.52
C ALA A 106 -4.68 31.24 8.66
N ALA A 107 -3.65 30.73 7.98
CA ALA A 107 -3.74 29.54 7.13
C ALA A 107 -2.39 28.80 7.07
N MET A 108 -2.37 27.57 6.57
CA MET A 108 -1.14 26.79 6.39
C MET A 108 -1.11 26.07 5.04
N ILE A 109 0.06 26.04 4.40
CA ILE A 109 0.35 25.09 3.32
C ILE A 109 1.35 24.08 3.85
N LEU A 110 0.96 22.81 3.92
CA LEU A 110 1.85 21.70 4.20
C LEU A 110 2.51 21.26 2.88
N ALA A 111 3.81 21.48 2.76
CA ALA A 111 4.57 21.20 1.56
C ALA A 111 5.28 19.84 1.67
N ASN A 112 4.99 18.91 0.77
CA ASN A 112 5.78 17.69 0.67
C ASN A 112 7.24 18.02 0.30
N THR A 113 8.15 17.20 0.83
CA THR A 113 9.58 17.22 0.52
C THR A 113 9.95 16.08 -0.44
N GLU A 114 11.20 16.03 -0.88
CA GLU A 114 11.72 14.97 -1.75
C GLU A 114 11.50 13.55 -1.17
N ILE A 115 11.48 13.43 0.15
CA ILE A 115 11.24 12.14 0.84
C ILE A 115 9.77 11.69 0.68
N ASN A 116 8.84 12.65 0.61
CA ASN A 116 7.41 12.39 0.57
C ASN A 116 6.85 12.29 -0.86
N TYR A 117 7.57 12.82 -1.85
CA TYR A 117 7.12 12.84 -3.26
C TYR A 117 5.71 13.45 -3.38
N GLU A 118 4.83 12.80 -4.16
CA GLU A 118 3.46 13.20 -4.41
C GLU A 118 2.45 12.51 -3.46
N GLU A 119 2.88 12.22 -2.22
CA GLU A 119 1.98 11.60 -1.24
C GLU A 119 0.78 12.50 -0.90
N ASP A 120 -0.41 11.92 -0.97
CA ASP A 120 -1.72 12.57 -0.92
C ASP A 120 -2.56 12.17 0.30
N SER A 121 -1.89 11.69 1.36
CA SER A 121 -2.51 11.43 2.66
C SER A 121 -2.95 12.75 3.28
N VAL A 122 -4.25 13.04 3.37
CA VAL A 122 -4.70 14.28 4.04
C VAL A 122 -4.73 14.10 5.56
N ASP A 123 -4.52 15.18 6.30
CA ASP A 123 -4.79 15.26 7.74
C ASP A 123 -5.91 16.26 8.01
N VAL A 124 -6.55 16.09 9.17
CA VAL A 124 -7.34 17.15 9.76
C VAL A 124 -6.38 18.18 10.38
N HIS A 125 -6.63 19.46 10.12
CA HIS A 125 -5.93 20.58 10.74
C HIS A 125 -6.91 21.45 11.55
N VAL A 126 -6.39 22.21 12.53
CA VAL A 126 -7.18 23.13 13.38
C VAL A 126 -7.52 24.46 12.72
N LEU A 127 -6.85 24.78 11.61
CA LEU A 127 -7.00 26.01 10.84
C LEU A 127 -7.09 25.68 9.33
N PRO A 128 -7.49 26.62 8.44
CA PRO A 128 -7.49 26.41 7.00
C PRO A 128 -6.13 25.96 6.47
N ALA A 129 -6.04 24.73 6.00
CA ALA A 129 -4.78 24.18 5.52
C ALA A 129 -4.94 23.38 4.24
N THR A 130 -3.89 23.29 3.42
CA THR A 130 -3.82 22.40 2.26
C THR A 130 -2.49 21.68 2.20
N LEU A 131 -2.51 20.40 1.85
CA LEU A 131 -1.34 19.60 1.53
C LEU A 131 -1.06 19.70 0.03
N ILE A 132 0.16 20.05 -0.35
CA ILE A 132 0.61 20.06 -1.75
C ILE A 132 1.74 19.04 -1.99
N GLY A 133 1.80 18.58 -3.23
CA GLY A 133 2.84 17.69 -3.75
C GLY A 133 4.25 18.29 -3.72
N PHE A 134 5.26 17.45 -3.97
CA PHE A 134 6.65 17.92 -3.99
C PHE A 134 6.91 18.82 -5.21
N THR A 135 6.33 18.47 -6.35
CA THR A 135 6.43 19.30 -7.55
C THR A 135 5.84 20.70 -7.33
N GLU A 136 4.64 20.79 -6.75
CA GLU A 136 4.00 22.05 -6.40
C GLU A 136 4.78 22.81 -5.32
N SER A 137 5.40 22.12 -4.36
CA SER A 137 6.17 22.79 -3.30
C SER A 137 7.40 23.52 -3.84
N LEU A 138 8.09 22.96 -4.84
CA LEU A 138 9.19 23.64 -5.53
C LEU A 138 8.70 24.90 -6.27
N GLN A 139 7.54 24.81 -6.91
CA GLN A 139 6.94 25.95 -7.61
C GLN A 139 6.52 27.06 -6.63
N LEU A 140 5.89 26.69 -5.51
CA LEU A 140 5.48 27.61 -4.45
C LEU A 140 6.69 28.34 -3.85
N LYS A 141 7.76 27.60 -3.50
CA LYS A 141 8.98 28.20 -2.93
C LYS A 141 9.66 29.16 -3.89
N LYS A 142 9.69 28.81 -5.20
CA LYS A 142 10.18 29.72 -6.25
C LYS A 142 9.31 30.96 -6.41
N TYR A 143 7.99 30.84 -6.27
CA TYR A 143 7.10 31.99 -6.29
C TYR A 143 7.35 32.92 -5.09
N ILE A 144 7.46 32.36 -3.89
CA ILE A 144 7.71 33.14 -2.67
C ILE A 144 9.00 33.96 -2.77
N SER A 145 10.07 33.42 -3.36
CA SER A 145 11.33 34.15 -3.55
C SER A 145 11.30 35.17 -4.69
N SER A 146 10.32 35.09 -5.59
CA SER A 146 10.22 35.98 -6.77
C SER A 146 9.57 37.34 -6.51
N THR A 147 8.95 37.54 -5.35
CA THR A 147 8.23 38.78 -5.00
C THR A 147 8.40 39.14 -3.53
N LYS A 148 8.38 40.44 -3.22
CA LYS A 148 8.49 40.95 -1.84
C LYS A 148 7.23 40.74 -1.01
N LYS A 149 6.08 40.53 -1.66
CA LYS A 149 4.77 40.31 -1.01
C LYS A 149 4.04 39.15 -1.69
N PRO A 150 4.52 37.91 -1.53
CA PRO A 150 3.87 36.75 -2.09
C PRO A 150 2.51 36.57 -1.44
N ARG A 151 1.47 36.34 -2.23
CA ARG A 151 0.10 36.21 -1.76
C ARG A 151 -0.58 35.03 -2.44
N ALA A 152 -1.50 34.39 -1.71
CA ALA A 152 -2.27 33.27 -2.21
C ALA A 152 -3.58 33.09 -1.46
N GLN A 153 -4.49 32.35 -2.08
CA GLN A 153 -5.76 31.93 -1.52
C GLN A 153 -5.89 30.41 -1.64
N ILE A 154 -6.53 29.76 -0.66
CA ILE A 154 -6.91 28.34 -0.75
C ILE A 154 -8.37 28.26 -1.18
N ILE A 155 -8.66 27.50 -2.23
CA ILE A 155 -10.01 27.27 -2.73
C ILE A 155 -10.39 25.83 -2.37
N PHE A 156 -11.26 25.65 -1.39
CA PHE A 156 -11.73 24.34 -0.94
C PHE A 156 -12.81 23.80 -1.90
N GLY A 157 -12.51 22.70 -2.58
CA GLY A 157 -13.40 22.06 -3.56
C GLY A 157 -14.30 20.97 -2.97
N GLY A 158 -14.22 20.72 -1.66
CA GLY A 158 -14.99 19.68 -0.99
C GLY A 158 -14.59 18.26 -1.42
N THR A 159 -15.54 17.34 -1.46
CA THR A 159 -15.30 15.94 -1.88
C THR A 159 -15.54 15.77 -3.37
N SER A 160 -14.58 15.18 -4.08
CA SER A 160 -14.69 14.82 -5.49
C SER A 160 -14.51 13.32 -5.69
N ILE A 161 -15.42 12.66 -6.40
CA ILE A 161 -15.42 11.20 -6.63
C ILE A 161 -15.40 10.93 -8.15
N GLY A 162 -14.72 9.86 -8.58
CA GLY A 162 -14.74 9.38 -9.96
C GLY A 162 -13.91 10.18 -10.97
N LYS A 163 -13.23 11.25 -10.55
CA LYS A 163 -12.39 12.08 -11.43
C LYS A 163 -10.92 11.68 -11.43
N SER A 164 -10.44 11.14 -10.31
CA SER A 164 -9.02 10.85 -10.11
C SER A 164 -8.72 9.38 -10.33
N ARG A 165 -7.59 9.10 -10.99
CA ARG A 165 -7.08 7.75 -11.24
C ARG A 165 -7.02 6.92 -9.95
N ALA A 166 -7.62 5.73 -9.98
CA ALA A 166 -7.64 4.82 -8.84
C ALA A 166 -7.93 3.36 -9.24
N PRO A 167 -7.38 2.37 -8.50
CA PRO A 167 -6.42 2.56 -7.42
C PRO A 167 -5.01 2.90 -7.96
N VAL A 168 -4.26 3.64 -7.14
CA VAL A 168 -2.81 3.87 -7.25
C VAL A 168 -2.17 3.37 -5.96
N VAL A 169 -0.97 2.82 -6.01
CA VAL A 169 -0.28 2.37 -4.79
C VAL A 169 0.08 3.59 -3.94
N ALA A 170 -0.30 3.57 -2.66
CA ALA A 170 0.01 4.67 -1.75
C ALA A 170 1.53 4.81 -1.59
N GLN A 171 2.06 6.04 -1.63
CA GLN A 171 3.52 6.27 -1.54
C GLN A 171 4.14 5.66 -0.28
N PHE A 172 3.44 5.76 0.86
CA PHE A 172 3.89 5.23 2.15
C PHE A 172 3.80 3.70 2.29
N SER A 173 3.06 3.00 1.40
CA SER A 173 2.87 1.56 1.57
C SER A 173 4.23 0.84 1.54
N SER A 174 4.46 -0.15 2.39
CA SER A 174 5.73 -0.87 2.33
C SER A 174 5.83 -1.71 1.04
N ARG A 175 7.03 -1.82 0.48
CA ARG A 175 7.30 -2.66 -0.70
C ARG A 175 8.11 -3.89 -0.31
N GLY A 176 7.86 -4.99 -0.99
CA GLY A 176 8.68 -6.20 -0.95
C GLY A 176 10.10 -5.97 -1.48
N ARG A 177 10.96 -6.99 -1.43
CA ARG A 177 10.68 -8.40 -1.08
C ARG A 177 10.56 -8.62 0.43
N SER A 178 10.03 -9.79 0.79
CA SER A 178 10.25 -10.32 2.14
C SER A 178 11.74 -10.49 2.38
N PHE A 179 12.23 -9.90 3.46
CA PHE A 179 13.60 -10.06 3.91
C PHE A 179 13.84 -11.45 4.51
N MET A 180 12.88 -11.95 5.29
CA MET A 180 12.99 -13.22 6.01
C MET A 180 12.85 -14.43 5.09
N ASP A 181 11.96 -14.36 4.10
CA ASP A 181 11.70 -15.44 3.15
C ASP A 181 11.48 -14.90 1.73
N PRO A 182 12.55 -14.72 0.95
CA PRO A 182 12.44 -14.21 -0.42
C PRO A 182 11.77 -15.20 -1.39
N SER A 183 11.46 -16.43 -0.96
CA SER A 183 10.67 -17.39 -1.75
C SER A 183 9.17 -17.12 -1.71
N ILE A 184 8.72 -16.22 -0.83
CA ILE A 184 7.34 -15.78 -0.71
C ILE A 184 7.24 -14.30 -1.10
N LEU A 185 6.38 -14.01 -2.08
CA LEU A 185 6.14 -12.65 -2.55
C LEU A 185 5.35 -11.88 -1.49
N LYS A 186 5.76 -10.64 -1.22
CA LYS A 186 5.06 -9.70 -0.34
C LYS A 186 5.03 -8.29 -0.95
N PRO A 187 3.97 -7.48 -0.71
CA PRO A 187 2.73 -7.85 -0.02
C PRO A 187 1.93 -8.90 -0.81
N ASP A 188 0.89 -9.47 -0.21
CA ASP A 188 0.05 -10.47 -0.89
C ASP A 188 -0.95 -9.81 -1.86
N MET A 189 -1.48 -8.66 -1.48
CA MET A 189 -2.47 -7.89 -2.23
C MET A 189 -2.49 -6.43 -1.74
N ILE A 190 -3.23 -5.56 -2.42
CA ILE A 190 -3.53 -4.19 -1.96
C ILE A 190 -5.03 -3.99 -1.78
N ALA A 191 -5.38 -3.05 -0.90
CA ALA A 191 -6.75 -2.63 -0.66
C ALA A 191 -6.80 -1.11 -0.36
N PRO A 192 -8.00 -0.51 -0.28
CA PRO A 192 -8.15 0.90 0.04
C PRO A 192 -7.55 1.24 1.40
N GLY A 193 -6.58 2.15 1.41
CA GLY A 193 -5.89 2.56 2.63
C GLY A 193 -5.51 4.02 2.69
N VAL A 194 -5.94 4.84 1.71
CA VAL A 194 -5.67 6.27 1.68
C VAL A 194 -6.97 7.03 1.88
N ASN A 195 -6.94 7.95 2.83
CA ASN A 195 -8.02 8.86 3.18
C ASN A 195 -9.34 8.12 3.47
N ILE A 196 -9.25 7.09 4.32
CA ILE A 196 -10.37 6.27 4.74
C ILE A 196 -11.09 6.94 5.90
N ILE A 197 -12.41 7.09 5.77
CA ILE A 197 -13.27 7.66 6.81
C ILE A 197 -13.80 6.52 7.67
N ALA A 198 -13.59 6.59 8.98
CA ALA A 198 -14.03 5.58 9.94
C ALA A 198 -14.43 6.21 11.27
N ALA A 199 -15.10 5.43 12.12
CA ALA A 199 -15.53 5.87 13.44
C ALA A 199 -14.35 6.34 14.29
N TRP A 200 -14.56 7.38 15.09
CA TRP A 200 -13.55 8.00 15.93
C TRP A 200 -14.05 8.17 17.37
N PRO A 201 -13.20 7.95 18.39
CA PRO A 201 -13.60 8.14 19.78
C PRO A 201 -13.97 9.61 20.08
N GLN A 202 -15.11 9.82 20.71
CA GLN A 202 -15.61 11.16 21.08
C GLN A 202 -14.80 11.86 22.19
N ASN A 203 -13.89 11.14 22.85
CA ASN A 203 -12.96 11.74 23.83
C ASN A 203 -11.65 12.24 23.18
N LEU A 204 -11.43 11.95 21.89
CA LEU A 204 -10.26 12.39 21.14
C LEU A 204 -10.64 13.47 20.14
N SER A 205 -9.71 14.38 19.89
CA SER A 205 -9.85 15.38 18.83
C SER A 205 -9.68 14.74 17.45
N PRO A 206 -10.25 15.33 16.38
CA PRO A 206 -10.09 14.81 15.03
C PRO A 206 -8.64 14.87 14.51
N THR A 207 -7.81 15.75 15.09
CA THR A 207 -6.37 15.87 14.82
C THR A 207 -5.53 14.89 15.63
N GLY A 208 -6.09 14.28 16.68
CA GLY A 208 -5.35 13.48 17.66
C GLY A 208 -4.51 14.31 18.64
N ILE A 209 -4.61 15.64 18.59
CA ILE A 209 -3.86 16.58 19.42
C ILE A 209 -4.72 17.05 20.60
N PRO A 210 -4.22 17.05 21.85
CA PRO A 210 -4.99 17.45 23.03
C PRO A 210 -5.54 18.89 22.97
N GLU A 211 -4.79 19.81 22.35
CA GLU A 211 -5.13 21.23 22.24
C GLU A 211 -6.30 21.51 21.28
N ASP A 212 -6.65 20.56 20.41
CA ASP A 212 -7.81 20.69 19.51
C ASP A 212 -9.11 20.35 20.28
N PRO A 213 -9.99 21.33 20.52
CA PRO A 213 -11.19 21.13 21.33
C PRO A 213 -12.32 20.42 20.56
N ARG A 214 -12.20 20.28 19.23
CA ARG A 214 -13.26 19.68 18.40
C ARG A 214 -13.45 18.21 18.74
N ARG A 215 -14.68 17.72 18.63
CA ARG A 215 -15.03 16.29 18.74
C ARG A 215 -15.89 15.87 17.56
N VAL A 216 -15.64 14.68 17.06
CA VAL A 216 -16.29 14.14 15.85
C VAL A 216 -16.59 12.66 16.05
N ASN A 217 -17.63 12.17 15.38
CA ASN A 217 -17.96 10.73 15.36
C ASN A 217 -17.12 9.96 14.35
N PHE A 218 -16.57 10.66 13.35
CA PHE A 218 -15.79 10.09 12.27
C PHE A 218 -14.60 10.98 11.97
N THR A 219 -13.48 10.36 11.64
CA THR A 219 -12.30 11.06 11.11
C THR A 219 -11.78 10.32 9.88
N VAL A 220 -10.77 10.91 9.26
CA VAL A 220 -10.10 10.37 8.07
C VAL A 220 -8.64 10.11 8.39
N ILE A 221 -8.18 8.92 8.04
CA ILE A 221 -6.78 8.51 8.22
C ILE A 221 -6.32 7.64 7.05
N SER A 222 -5.00 7.61 6.88
CA SER A 222 -4.31 6.83 5.84
C SER A 222 -3.34 5.86 6.47
N GLY A 223 -3.22 4.67 5.89
CA GLY A 223 -2.29 3.65 6.33
C GLY A 223 -2.61 2.28 5.77
N THR A 224 -1.61 1.39 5.77
CA THR A 224 -1.86 -0.05 5.60
C THR A 224 -2.73 -0.60 6.74
N SER A 225 -2.72 0.05 7.91
CA SER A 225 -3.67 -0.17 9.01
C SER A 225 -5.12 0.06 8.62
N MET A 226 -5.41 0.86 7.59
CA MET A 226 -6.77 1.07 7.06
C MET A 226 -7.09 0.07 5.93
N ALA A 227 -6.08 -0.36 5.17
CA ALA A 227 -6.25 -1.40 4.15
C ALA A 227 -6.49 -2.80 4.75
N CYS A 228 -5.82 -3.13 5.85
CA CYS A 228 -5.95 -4.39 6.57
C CYS A 228 -7.40 -4.74 6.99
N PRO A 229 -8.17 -3.85 7.65
CA PRO A 229 -9.53 -4.15 8.06
C PRO A 229 -10.50 -4.31 6.89
N HIS A 230 -10.25 -3.66 5.73
CA HIS A 230 -11.04 -3.96 4.51
C HIS A 230 -10.89 -5.44 4.13
N VAL A 231 -9.66 -5.94 4.04
CA VAL A 231 -9.41 -7.35 3.71
C VAL A 231 -9.90 -8.30 4.81
N SER A 232 -9.82 -7.88 6.07
CA SER A 232 -10.37 -8.66 7.21
C SER A 232 -11.89 -8.80 7.11
N GLY A 233 -12.60 -7.72 6.80
CA GLY A 233 -14.05 -7.74 6.54
C GLY A 233 -14.41 -8.63 5.35
N LEU A 234 -13.66 -8.54 4.25
CA LEU A 234 -13.85 -9.43 3.10
C LEU A 234 -13.61 -10.90 3.47
N THR A 235 -12.58 -11.17 4.27
CA THR A 235 -12.29 -12.52 4.76
C THR A 235 -13.46 -13.08 5.57
N ALA A 236 -14.06 -12.28 6.46
CA ALA A 236 -15.22 -12.68 7.25
C ALA A 236 -16.45 -12.96 6.36
N LEU A 237 -16.72 -12.12 5.36
CA LEU A 237 -17.83 -12.32 4.40
C LEU A 237 -17.64 -13.59 3.58
N ILE A 238 -16.43 -13.82 3.04
CA ILE A 238 -16.12 -15.03 2.28
C ILE A 238 -16.22 -16.26 3.20
N HIS A 239 -15.74 -16.20 4.44
CA HIS A 239 -15.85 -17.31 5.38
C HIS A 239 -17.31 -17.60 5.73
N SER A 240 -18.15 -16.58 5.90
CA SER A 240 -19.59 -16.76 6.15
C SER A 240 -20.29 -17.46 4.98
N ALA A 241 -19.94 -17.12 3.75
CA ALA A 241 -20.48 -17.77 2.56
C ALA A 241 -19.87 -19.16 2.28
N HIS A 242 -18.64 -19.40 2.75
CA HIS A 242 -17.91 -20.66 2.57
C HIS A 242 -17.34 -21.18 3.90
N PRO A 243 -18.18 -21.64 4.86
CA PRO A 243 -17.74 -21.95 6.22
C PRO A 243 -16.70 -23.08 6.32
N LYS A 244 -16.61 -23.92 5.28
CA LYS A 244 -15.67 -25.05 5.22
C LYS A 244 -14.31 -24.67 4.62
N TRP A 245 -14.16 -23.46 4.07
CA TRP A 245 -12.89 -23.03 3.52
C TRP A 245 -11.89 -22.73 4.62
N THR A 246 -10.65 -23.19 4.42
CA THR A 246 -9.54 -22.85 5.28
C THR A 246 -9.16 -21.36 5.11
N HIS A 247 -8.41 -20.82 6.07
CA HIS A 247 -7.84 -19.47 5.95
C HIS A 247 -6.96 -19.32 4.69
N ALA A 248 -6.22 -20.38 4.32
CA ALA A 248 -5.39 -20.39 3.12
C ALA A 248 -6.24 -20.39 1.83
N ALA A 249 -7.37 -21.10 1.82
CA ALA A 249 -8.33 -21.09 0.72
C ALA A 249 -8.93 -19.69 0.50
N ILE A 250 -9.33 -19.00 1.57
CA ILE A 250 -9.87 -17.63 1.50
C ILE A 250 -8.80 -16.66 1.01
N LYS A 251 -7.58 -16.73 1.57
CA LYS A 251 -6.45 -15.94 1.09
C LYS A 251 -6.16 -16.20 -0.39
N SER A 252 -6.21 -17.45 -0.83
CA SER A 252 -6.06 -17.81 -2.24
C SER A 252 -7.15 -17.17 -3.11
N ALA A 253 -8.41 -17.22 -2.68
CA ALA A 253 -9.51 -16.63 -3.42
C ALA A 253 -9.29 -15.12 -3.60
N LEU A 254 -8.92 -14.40 -2.53
CA LEU A 254 -8.62 -12.97 -2.57
C LEU A 254 -7.45 -12.63 -3.52
N MET A 255 -6.36 -13.42 -3.48
CA MET A 255 -5.19 -13.17 -4.32
C MET A 255 -5.45 -13.48 -5.79
N THR A 256 -5.99 -14.65 -6.10
CA THR A 256 -6.13 -15.13 -7.50
C THR A 256 -7.21 -14.40 -8.28
N THR A 257 -8.10 -13.70 -7.59
CA THR A 257 -9.17 -12.91 -8.21
C THR A 257 -8.93 -11.39 -8.17
N ALA A 258 -7.81 -10.97 -7.59
CA ALA A 258 -7.37 -9.57 -7.58
C ALA A 258 -7.14 -9.05 -9.00
N TYR A 259 -7.27 -7.74 -9.18
CA TYR A 259 -7.07 -7.07 -10.46
C TYR A 259 -5.87 -6.12 -10.42
N ILE A 260 -5.27 -5.88 -11.60
CA ILE A 260 -4.02 -5.09 -11.74
C ILE A 260 -4.20 -3.82 -12.59
N ILE A 261 -5.45 -3.46 -12.89
CA ILE A 261 -5.83 -2.29 -13.67
C ILE A 261 -6.63 -1.29 -12.83
N ASP A 262 -6.51 -0.02 -13.14
CA ASP A 262 -7.36 1.03 -12.59
C ASP A 262 -8.75 1.05 -13.23
N HIS A 263 -9.64 1.89 -12.70
CA HIS A 263 -11.00 2.04 -13.23
C HIS A 263 -11.07 2.53 -14.68
N SER A 264 -9.98 3.07 -15.23
CA SER A 264 -9.86 3.49 -16.64
C SER A 264 -9.28 2.39 -17.53
N GLY A 265 -9.08 1.18 -17.02
CA GLY A 265 -8.54 0.04 -17.75
C GLY A 265 -7.02 0.08 -17.96
N ARG A 266 -6.31 1.02 -17.33
CA ARG A 266 -4.84 1.14 -17.41
C ARG A 266 -4.17 0.45 -16.24
N GLN A 267 -2.87 0.18 -16.30
CA GLN A 267 -2.18 -0.48 -15.19
C GLN A 267 -2.23 0.35 -13.90
N ILE A 268 -2.32 -0.29 -12.74
CA ILE A 268 -2.14 0.40 -11.45
C ILE A 268 -0.72 0.99 -11.41
N MET A 269 -0.57 2.21 -10.89
CA MET A 269 0.72 2.91 -10.82
C MET A 269 1.34 2.86 -9.42
N ASP A 270 2.66 2.96 -9.37
CA ASP A 270 3.49 3.22 -8.20
C ASP A 270 4.35 4.45 -8.54
N GLY A 271 3.93 5.63 -8.09
CA GLY A 271 4.43 6.91 -8.59
C GLY A 271 4.16 7.05 -10.11
N ASP A 272 5.18 7.41 -10.86
CA ASP A 272 5.09 7.62 -12.32
C ASP A 272 5.27 6.36 -13.17
N GLN A 273 5.39 5.19 -12.53
CA GLN A 273 5.65 3.92 -13.22
C GLN A 273 4.55 2.89 -12.95
N PRO A 274 4.30 1.94 -13.87
CA PRO A 274 3.42 0.81 -13.59
C PRO A 274 3.88 0.02 -12.36
N ALA A 275 2.93 -0.32 -11.48
CA ALA A 275 3.25 -0.95 -10.22
C ALA A 275 3.74 -2.40 -10.40
N GLY A 276 4.89 -2.70 -9.78
CA GLY A 276 5.45 -4.05 -9.77
C GLY A 276 4.83 -4.97 -8.71
N LEU A 277 5.12 -6.27 -8.79
CA LEU A 277 4.60 -7.27 -7.85
C LEU A 277 5.02 -7.01 -6.39
N PHE A 278 6.17 -6.37 -6.15
CA PHE A 278 6.59 -5.99 -4.80
C PHE A 278 5.82 -4.79 -4.22
N ALA A 279 5.03 -4.09 -5.03
CA ALA A 279 4.14 -3.02 -4.57
C ALA A 279 2.70 -3.52 -4.39
N ILE A 280 2.20 -4.31 -5.36
CA ILE A 280 0.78 -4.70 -5.40
C ILE A 280 0.48 -6.14 -4.99
N GLY A 281 1.49 -6.99 -4.85
CA GLY A 281 1.29 -8.42 -4.69
C GLY A 281 0.55 -9.01 -5.90
N ALA A 282 -0.56 -9.69 -5.63
CA ALA A 282 -1.45 -10.19 -6.67
C ALA A 282 -2.31 -9.10 -7.35
N GLY A 283 -2.41 -7.91 -6.75
CA GLY A 283 -3.23 -6.80 -7.23
C GLY A 283 -4.20 -6.27 -6.18
N HIS A 284 -5.12 -5.42 -6.62
CA HIS A 284 -6.18 -4.88 -5.78
C HIS A 284 -7.32 -5.89 -5.59
N VAL A 285 -7.79 -6.02 -4.35
CA VAL A 285 -8.84 -6.98 -3.99
C VAL A 285 -10.12 -6.78 -4.81
N ASN A 286 -10.73 -7.90 -5.21
CA ASN A 286 -12.04 -7.94 -5.88
C ASN A 286 -13.03 -8.78 -5.05
N PRO A 287 -13.88 -8.16 -4.22
CA PRO A 287 -14.82 -8.87 -3.36
C PRO A 287 -15.72 -9.83 -4.14
N VAL A 288 -16.33 -9.34 -5.24
CA VAL A 288 -17.33 -10.09 -6.01
C VAL A 288 -16.71 -11.33 -6.64
N ARG A 289 -15.52 -11.21 -7.24
CA ARG A 289 -14.84 -12.36 -7.84
C ARG A 289 -14.28 -13.32 -6.79
N ALA A 290 -13.82 -12.82 -5.64
CA ALA A 290 -13.28 -13.66 -4.56
C ALA A 290 -14.34 -14.59 -3.95
N MET A 291 -15.62 -14.25 -4.04
CA MET A 291 -16.72 -15.13 -3.60
C MET A 291 -16.86 -16.41 -4.44
N SER A 292 -16.35 -16.43 -5.67
CA SER A 292 -16.44 -17.58 -6.58
C SER A 292 -15.19 -17.66 -7.47
N PRO A 293 -14.03 -18.02 -6.89
CA PRO A 293 -12.73 -17.98 -7.58
C PRO A 293 -12.55 -19.13 -8.58
N GLY A 294 -13.43 -20.12 -8.59
CA GLY A 294 -13.32 -21.36 -9.37
C GLY A 294 -12.29 -22.32 -8.79
N LEU A 295 -11.03 -21.88 -8.64
CA LEU A 295 -9.94 -22.67 -8.11
C LEU A 295 -9.25 -21.98 -6.91
N ILE A 296 -8.75 -22.78 -5.98
CA ILE A 296 -7.96 -22.28 -4.83
C ILE A 296 -6.67 -23.08 -4.66
N TYR A 297 -5.66 -22.42 -4.08
CA TYR A 297 -4.44 -23.02 -3.56
C TYR A 297 -4.59 -23.18 -2.04
N ASP A 298 -5.00 -24.36 -1.61
CA ASP A 298 -5.13 -24.66 -0.18
C ASP A 298 -3.80 -25.11 0.43
N ILE A 299 -3.58 -24.77 1.70
CA ILE A 299 -2.35 -25.03 2.46
C ILE A 299 -2.75 -25.58 3.83
N SER A 300 -2.22 -26.76 4.16
CA SER A 300 -2.45 -27.36 5.49
C SER A 300 -1.50 -26.77 6.55
N PRO A 301 -1.85 -26.81 7.84
CA PRO A 301 -0.94 -26.41 8.91
C PRO A 301 0.44 -27.10 8.86
N ASN A 302 0.48 -28.39 8.49
CA ASN A 302 1.73 -29.15 8.38
C ASN A 302 2.59 -28.73 7.18
N ASP A 303 1.99 -28.17 6.13
CA ASP A 303 2.73 -27.60 5.00
C ASP A 303 3.55 -26.38 5.45
N TYR A 304 3.03 -25.55 6.36
CA TYR A 304 3.81 -24.45 6.95
C TYR A 304 4.98 -24.94 7.80
N VAL A 305 4.80 -26.02 8.58
CA VAL A 305 5.89 -26.63 9.36
C VAL A 305 6.97 -27.17 8.43
N THR A 306 6.56 -27.85 7.36
CA THR A 306 7.48 -28.38 6.33
C THR A 306 8.23 -27.22 5.67
N HIS A 307 7.54 -26.11 5.38
CA HIS A 307 8.15 -24.90 4.83
C HIS A 307 9.20 -24.30 5.77
N LEU A 308 8.92 -24.18 7.08
CA LEU A 308 9.90 -23.71 8.06
C LEU A 308 11.17 -24.59 8.05
N CYS A 309 11.02 -25.91 7.93
CA CYS A 309 12.16 -26.81 7.75
C CYS A 309 12.94 -26.54 6.45
N THR A 310 12.27 -26.23 5.33
CA THR A 310 12.96 -25.84 4.08
C THR A 310 13.75 -24.54 4.20
N GLN A 311 13.30 -23.63 5.08
CA GLN A 311 13.98 -22.37 5.40
C GLN A 311 15.10 -22.53 6.46
N LYS A 312 15.40 -23.77 6.88
CA LYS A 312 16.46 -24.11 7.85
C LYS A 312 16.26 -23.51 9.25
N TYR A 313 15.01 -23.30 9.67
CA TYR A 313 14.71 -22.92 11.06
C TYR A 313 15.18 -24.02 12.02
N LYS A 314 15.66 -23.62 13.21
CA LYS A 314 16.05 -24.59 14.24
C LYS A 314 14.82 -25.22 14.87
N ARG A 315 15.00 -26.41 15.45
CA ARG A 315 13.94 -27.12 16.20
C ARG A 315 13.35 -26.25 17.32
N SER A 316 14.19 -25.47 18.02
CA SER A 316 13.76 -24.50 19.03
C SER A 316 12.84 -23.44 18.45
N ASP A 317 13.19 -22.87 17.29
CA ASP A 317 12.42 -21.79 16.66
C ASP A 317 11.06 -22.30 16.17
N ILE A 318 11.05 -23.50 15.57
CA ILE A 318 9.80 -24.14 15.15
C ILE A 318 8.93 -24.48 16.34
N PHE A 319 9.52 -24.95 17.45
CA PHE A 319 8.77 -25.20 18.68
C PHE A 319 8.19 -23.90 19.26
N MET A 320 8.92 -22.79 19.25
CA MET A 320 8.41 -21.49 19.68
C MET A 320 7.22 -21.02 18.83
N ILE A 321 7.24 -21.26 17.51
CA ILE A 321 6.16 -20.83 16.59
C ILE A 321 4.95 -21.77 16.65
N THR A 322 5.19 -23.08 16.74
CA THR A 322 4.15 -24.10 16.48
C THR A 322 3.73 -24.87 17.72
N HIS A 323 4.49 -24.77 18.81
CA HIS A 323 4.39 -25.61 20.02
C HIS A 323 4.45 -27.11 19.74
N LYS A 324 4.98 -27.51 18.57
CA LYS A 324 5.13 -28.90 18.16
C LYS A 324 6.60 -29.29 18.14
N ASN A 325 6.86 -30.46 18.69
CA ASN A 325 8.19 -31.04 18.66
C ASN A 325 8.40 -31.79 17.34
N VAL A 326 9.18 -31.22 16.42
CA VAL A 326 9.35 -31.75 15.07
C VAL A 326 10.81 -32.02 14.71
N SER A 327 11.04 -33.09 13.95
CA SER A 327 12.32 -33.41 13.35
C SER A 327 12.33 -32.97 11.89
N CYS A 328 13.02 -31.86 11.60
CA CYS A 328 13.16 -31.40 10.22
C CYS A 328 13.93 -32.39 9.34
N HIS A 329 14.79 -33.22 9.91
CA HIS A 329 15.47 -34.27 9.17
C HIS A 329 14.46 -35.25 8.54
N ASP A 330 13.56 -35.80 9.36
CA ASP A 330 12.57 -36.79 8.92
C ASP A 330 11.53 -36.18 7.97
N ILE A 331 11.11 -34.94 8.24
CA ILE A 331 10.19 -34.20 7.37
C ILE A 331 10.83 -33.99 5.99
N MET A 332 12.09 -33.56 5.93
CA MET A 332 12.78 -33.28 4.66
C MET A 332 13.12 -34.53 3.87
N GLN A 333 13.40 -35.67 4.52
CA GLN A 333 13.59 -36.94 3.82
C GLN A 333 12.36 -37.34 2.98
N LYS A 334 11.15 -37.08 3.51
CA LYS A 334 9.87 -37.36 2.84
C LYS A 334 9.45 -36.27 1.85
N ASN A 335 10.07 -35.09 1.88
CA ASN A 335 9.60 -33.88 1.21
C ASN A 335 10.72 -33.13 0.45
N LYS A 336 11.63 -33.86 -0.21
CA LYS A 336 12.85 -33.29 -0.85
C LYS A 336 12.57 -32.16 -1.85
N ASP A 337 11.46 -32.22 -2.60
CA ASP A 337 11.06 -31.22 -3.59
C ASP A 337 9.91 -30.32 -3.12
N PHE A 338 9.76 -30.14 -1.81
CA PHE A 338 8.67 -29.34 -1.27
C PHE A 338 8.79 -27.87 -1.67
N SER A 339 7.64 -27.33 -2.05
CA SER A 339 7.42 -25.90 -2.20
C SER A 339 6.03 -25.61 -1.65
N LEU A 340 5.92 -24.63 -0.76
CA LEU A 340 4.65 -24.22 -0.18
C LEU A 340 3.63 -23.94 -1.30
N ASN A 341 2.40 -24.43 -1.15
CA ASN A 341 1.34 -24.31 -2.17
C ASN A 341 0.75 -22.90 -2.21
N TYR A 342 1.60 -21.89 -2.38
CA TYR A 342 1.25 -20.48 -2.26
C TYR A 342 0.69 -19.92 -3.57
N PRO A 343 -0.31 -18.99 -3.55
CA PRO A 343 -0.91 -18.39 -4.75
C PRO A 343 0.00 -17.46 -5.57
N SER A 344 1.29 -17.40 -5.25
CA SER A 344 2.31 -16.69 -6.01
C SER A 344 3.61 -17.51 -6.07
N ILE A 345 4.49 -17.12 -6.98
CA ILE A 345 5.77 -17.79 -7.21
C ILE A 345 6.89 -16.74 -7.17
N SER A 346 7.84 -16.91 -6.24
CA SER A 346 9.08 -16.15 -6.20
C SER A 346 10.27 -17.12 -6.22
N VAL A 347 11.26 -16.86 -7.08
CA VAL A 347 12.48 -17.67 -7.19
C VAL A 347 13.69 -16.77 -7.20
N VAL A 348 14.60 -17.01 -6.25
CA VAL A 348 15.92 -16.39 -6.24
C VAL A 348 16.91 -17.32 -6.93
N PHE A 349 17.37 -16.93 -8.13
CA PHE A 349 18.42 -17.66 -8.83
C PHE A 349 19.78 -17.32 -8.24
N ARG A 350 20.39 -18.29 -7.54
CA ARG A 350 21.77 -18.19 -7.04
C ARG A 350 22.79 -18.49 -8.16
N PRO A 351 24.06 -18.06 -8.03
CA PRO A 351 25.10 -18.49 -8.95
C PRO A 351 25.08 -20.02 -9.15
N ARG A 352 25.22 -20.48 -10.40
CA ARG A 352 25.13 -21.90 -10.83
C ARG A 352 23.74 -22.54 -10.81
N MET A 353 22.71 -21.86 -10.30
CA MET A 353 21.34 -22.33 -10.39
C MET A 353 20.73 -21.96 -11.76
N ARG A 354 20.51 -22.95 -12.63
CA ARG A 354 19.93 -22.71 -13.97
C ARG A 354 18.42 -22.90 -14.04
N SER A 355 17.86 -23.74 -13.17
CA SER A 355 16.43 -24.01 -13.17
C SER A 355 15.89 -24.26 -11.76
N LYS A 356 14.62 -23.93 -11.56
CA LYS A 356 13.83 -24.33 -10.38
C LYS A 356 12.53 -24.95 -10.85
N MET A 357 12.20 -26.12 -10.29
CA MET A 357 10.87 -26.70 -10.39
C MET A 357 10.08 -26.33 -9.14
N ILE A 358 8.83 -25.94 -9.34
CA ILE A 358 7.86 -25.63 -8.28
C ILE A 358 6.61 -26.46 -8.53
N LYS A 359 6.10 -27.11 -7.48
CA LYS A 359 4.85 -27.85 -7.53
C LYS A 359 3.73 -27.02 -6.92
N ARG A 360 2.58 -27.07 -7.57
CA ARG A 360 1.34 -26.43 -7.09
C ARG A 360 0.20 -27.43 -7.19
N ARG A 361 -0.78 -27.28 -6.29
CA ARG A 361 -2.00 -28.07 -6.21
C ARG A 361 -3.18 -27.11 -6.17
N LEU A 362 -4.11 -27.30 -7.09
CA LEU A 362 -5.34 -26.54 -7.20
C LEU A 362 -6.51 -27.44 -6.79
N THR A 363 -7.41 -26.89 -6.00
CA THR A 363 -8.67 -27.53 -5.63
C THR A 363 -9.80 -26.80 -6.34
N ASN A 364 -10.69 -27.55 -7.01
CA ASN A 364 -11.88 -26.98 -7.63
C ASN A 364 -12.95 -26.67 -6.57
N VAL A 365 -13.31 -25.41 -6.45
CA VAL A 365 -14.41 -24.92 -5.58
C VAL A 365 -15.54 -24.28 -6.40
N GLY A 366 -15.44 -24.35 -7.73
CA GLY A 366 -16.47 -23.90 -8.66
C GLY A 366 -17.30 -25.07 -9.18
N ILE A 367 -17.74 -24.94 -10.44
CA ILE A 367 -18.63 -25.88 -11.11
C ILE A 367 -17.87 -27.20 -11.40
N PRO A 368 -18.50 -28.38 -11.24
CA PRO A 368 -17.91 -29.65 -11.68
C PRO A 368 -17.77 -29.72 -13.20
N ASN A 369 -17.04 -30.73 -13.70
CA ASN A 369 -16.78 -30.91 -15.15
C ASN A 369 -16.16 -29.69 -15.85
N SER A 370 -15.32 -28.94 -15.14
CA SER A 370 -14.61 -27.76 -15.65
C SER A 370 -13.21 -28.11 -16.14
N THR A 371 -12.78 -27.53 -17.27
CA THR A 371 -11.40 -27.65 -17.77
C THR A 371 -10.74 -26.28 -17.79
N TYR A 372 -9.56 -26.17 -17.17
CA TYR A 372 -8.77 -24.95 -17.14
C TYR A 372 -7.51 -25.12 -17.99
N SER A 373 -7.11 -24.07 -18.71
CA SER A 373 -5.92 -24.08 -19.58
C SER A 373 -4.99 -22.94 -19.16
N VAL A 374 -3.70 -23.24 -19.02
CA VAL A 374 -2.75 -22.23 -18.53
C VAL A 374 -2.30 -21.28 -19.64
N GLU A 375 -2.45 -19.98 -19.39
CA GLU A 375 -1.80 -18.89 -20.10
C GLU A 375 -0.54 -18.46 -19.33
N VAL A 376 0.57 -18.25 -20.03
CA VAL A 376 1.87 -17.96 -19.42
C VAL A 376 2.46 -16.69 -20.03
N LYS A 377 2.63 -15.65 -19.22
CA LYS A 377 3.51 -14.52 -19.54
C LYS A 377 4.82 -14.69 -18.75
N PRO A 378 5.92 -15.12 -19.38
CA PRO A 378 7.16 -15.35 -18.67
C PRO A 378 7.82 -14.03 -18.24
N PRO A 379 8.52 -14.01 -17.09
CA PRO A 379 9.41 -12.92 -16.75
C PRO A 379 10.53 -12.75 -17.78
N GLU A 380 10.97 -11.51 -17.99
CA GLU A 380 12.12 -11.22 -18.84
C GLU A 380 13.35 -12.03 -18.40
N GLY A 381 14.08 -12.60 -19.37
CA GLY A 381 15.25 -13.46 -19.12
C GLY A 381 14.94 -14.86 -18.60
N ILE A 382 13.67 -15.21 -18.32
CA ILE A 382 13.27 -16.52 -17.79
C ILE A 382 12.39 -17.26 -18.79
N LYS A 383 12.68 -18.54 -19.04
CA LYS A 383 11.75 -19.45 -19.72
C LYS A 383 10.89 -20.15 -18.68
N VAL A 384 9.57 -20.07 -18.83
CA VAL A 384 8.60 -20.75 -17.97
C VAL A 384 7.98 -21.91 -18.74
N ARG A 385 7.97 -23.10 -18.15
CA ARG A 385 7.29 -24.29 -18.68
C ARG A 385 6.34 -24.83 -17.63
N VAL A 386 5.11 -25.17 -18.03
CA VAL A 386 4.07 -25.71 -17.14
C VAL A 386 3.64 -27.09 -17.63
N ARG A 387 3.49 -28.07 -16.73
CA ARG A 387 2.90 -29.38 -17.05
C ARG A 387 2.01 -29.92 -15.90
N PRO A 388 0.80 -30.45 -16.21
CA PRO A 388 0.14 -30.38 -17.52
C PRO A 388 -0.28 -28.94 -17.85
N GLN A 389 -0.54 -28.65 -19.13
CA GLN A 389 -1.05 -27.32 -19.55
C GLN A 389 -2.57 -27.19 -19.37
N ARG A 390 -3.27 -28.32 -19.18
CA ARG A 390 -4.71 -28.37 -18.92
C ARG A 390 -4.98 -29.20 -17.68
N LEU A 391 -5.92 -28.76 -16.86
CA LEU A 391 -6.42 -29.48 -15.70
C LEU A 391 -7.93 -29.71 -15.86
N ILE A 392 -8.36 -30.96 -15.74
CA ILE A 392 -9.75 -31.38 -15.96
C ILE A 392 -10.31 -31.84 -14.63
N PHE A 393 -11.19 -31.03 -14.04
CA PHE A 393 -11.85 -31.34 -12.78
C PHE A 393 -13.24 -31.92 -13.06
N ARG A 394 -13.50 -33.13 -12.59
CA ARG A 394 -14.78 -33.84 -12.72
C ARG A 394 -15.73 -33.51 -11.57
N HIS A 395 -15.19 -33.31 -10.37
CA HIS A 395 -15.97 -33.09 -9.16
C HIS A 395 -15.54 -31.81 -8.43
N ILE A 396 -16.46 -31.26 -7.63
CA ILE A 396 -16.15 -30.23 -6.63
C ILE A 396 -15.23 -30.84 -5.58
N ASN A 397 -14.30 -30.04 -5.04
CA ASN A 397 -13.24 -30.42 -4.10
C ASN A 397 -12.20 -31.41 -4.65
N GLN A 398 -12.24 -31.74 -5.94
CA GLN A 398 -11.16 -32.48 -6.56
C GLN A 398 -9.89 -31.61 -6.60
N SER A 399 -8.78 -32.18 -6.15
CA SER A 399 -7.46 -31.55 -6.20
C SER A 399 -6.61 -32.14 -7.32
N LEU A 400 -6.01 -31.28 -8.14
CA LEU A 400 -5.04 -31.68 -9.17
C LEU A 400 -3.76 -30.87 -9.03
N SER A 401 -2.63 -31.47 -9.41
CA SER A 401 -1.32 -30.84 -9.32
C SER A 401 -0.73 -30.53 -10.69
N TYR A 402 0.04 -29.46 -10.74
CA TYR A 402 0.89 -29.12 -11.87
C TYR A 402 2.29 -28.71 -11.39
N ARG A 403 3.23 -28.71 -12.33
CA ARG A 403 4.62 -28.33 -12.10
C ARG A 403 4.98 -27.16 -13.01
N VAL A 404 5.73 -26.22 -12.44
CA VAL A 404 6.26 -25.04 -13.12
C VAL A 404 7.78 -25.12 -13.08
N TRP A 405 8.42 -25.10 -14.24
CA TRP A 405 9.87 -24.97 -14.36
C TRP A 405 10.21 -23.55 -14.79
N LEU A 406 10.99 -22.86 -13.97
CA LEU A 406 11.58 -21.56 -14.27
C LEU A 406 13.04 -21.79 -14.64
N ILE A 407 13.42 -21.43 -15.86
CA ILE A 407 14.75 -21.70 -16.42
C ILE A 407 15.38 -20.38 -16.81
N SER A 408 16.50 -20.03 -16.18
CA SER A 408 17.25 -18.81 -16.51
C SER A 408 17.91 -18.94 -17.88
N ARG A 409 17.73 -17.95 -18.76
CA ARG A 409 18.37 -17.91 -20.09
C ARG A 409 19.82 -17.41 -20.03
N ASN A 410 20.20 -16.70 -18.96
CA ASN A 410 21.53 -16.12 -18.83
C ASN A 410 22.51 -17.09 -18.14
N ARG A 411 23.69 -17.30 -18.76
CA ARG A 411 24.88 -17.80 -18.06
C ARG A 411 25.36 -16.66 -17.16
N THR A 412 25.08 -16.73 -15.86
CA THR A 412 25.34 -15.68 -14.87
C THR A 412 26.71 -15.01 -15.01
N ALA A 413 26.74 -13.73 -15.40
CA ALA A 413 27.92 -12.86 -15.37
C ALA A 413 27.60 -11.39 -15.01
N SER A 414 26.44 -11.10 -14.41
CA SER A 414 26.15 -9.75 -13.88
C SER A 414 26.06 -9.80 -12.37
N GLN A 415 26.92 -9.02 -11.69
CA GLN A 415 26.89 -8.77 -10.24
C GLN A 415 25.69 -7.90 -9.82
N ARG A 416 24.85 -7.44 -10.76
CA ARG A 416 23.67 -6.62 -10.47
C ARG A 416 22.44 -7.50 -10.25
N LEU A 417 21.90 -7.44 -9.03
CA LEU A 417 20.58 -7.95 -8.68
C LEU A 417 19.53 -7.38 -9.65
N SER A 418 18.92 -8.23 -10.47
CA SER A 418 17.86 -7.87 -11.41
C SER A 418 16.61 -8.70 -11.13
N TYR A 419 15.44 -8.12 -11.38
CA TYR A 419 14.14 -8.75 -11.16
C TYR A 419 13.29 -8.62 -12.41
N SER A 420 12.48 -9.64 -12.66
CA SER A 420 11.50 -9.63 -13.72
C SER A 420 10.21 -10.27 -13.23
N HIS A 421 9.09 -9.83 -13.80
CA HIS A 421 7.75 -10.26 -13.39
C HIS A 421 7.01 -10.92 -14.55
N GLY A 422 6.12 -11.86 -14.21
CA GLY A 422 5.29 -12.59 -15.15
C GLY A 422 4.03 -13.09 -14.45
N TYR A 423 3.15 -13.79 -15.18
CA TYR A 423 1.95 -14.37 -14.60
C TYR A 423 1.59 -15.72 -15.20
N LEU A 424 0.83 -16.49 -14.42
CA LEU A 424 0.11 -17.67 -14.84
C LEU A 424 -1.38 -17.38 -14.64
N LYS A 425 -2.19 -17.57 -15.68
CA LYS A 425 -3.64 -17.39 -15.64
C LYS A 425 -4.31 -18.66 -16.15
N SER A 426 -5.48 -19.00 -15.60
CA SER A 426 -6.22 -20.24 -15.88
C SER A 426 -7.55 -20.00 -16.57
#